data_AF-A0A849RII1-F1
#
_entry.id   AF-A0A849RII1-F1
#
_cell.length_a   1.000
_cell.length_b   1.000
_cell.length_c   1.000
_cell.angle_alpha   90.00
_cell.angle_beta   90.00
_cell.angle_gamma   90.00
#
_symmetry.space_group_name_H-M   'P 1'
#
loop_
_entity.id
_entity.type
_entity.pdbx_description
1 polymer ?
#
loop_
_entity_poly.entity_id
_entity_poly.type
_entity_poly.pdbx_seq_one_letter_code
_entity_poly.pdbx_strand_id
1 'polypeptide(L)'
;MNKYPLIFISFFSIISLVYADNDITQQLDEMIVYGSGIKHSSAKSAKPTTVLSGDELRNKVGQTIGDTLSNELGITSQSFGAGVGSPVIRGQAGPRVRVMQNSLGNNDVSSLSPDHANGVDPIIAERVDVLRGPSTLLYGNGAIGGIVNVIDNRIPEVVPDKLIGGAGEQRYDSASNESSSALKLEGGKNNFAYHVDGFYRDQNNTHIGGLAIDEAAARKHDPSFNALAPGELINTDGFIGNS
;
A
#
# COMPACT_ATOMS: atom_id res chain seq x y z
N MET A 1 -82.67 -1.11 25.68
CA MET A 1 -81.22 -1.44 25.70
C MET A 1 -81.10 -2.96 25.73
N ASN A 2 -80.97 -3.60 24.57
CA ASN A 2 -80.83 -5.06 24.47
C ASN A 2 -79.34 -5.41 24.44
N LYS A 3 -78.89 -6.23 25.39
CA LYS A 3 -77.57 -6.85 25.39
C LYS A 3 -77.70 -8.25 24.78
N TYR A 4 -77.00 -8.52 23.69
CA TYR A 4 -76.81 -9.86 23.16
C TYR A 4 -75.44 -10.39 23.58
N PRO A 5 -75.30 -11.67 23.98
CA PRO A 5 -74.01 -12.25 24.32
C PRO A 5 -73.25 -12.62 23.03
N LEU A 6 -71.98 -12.23 22.92
CA LEU A 6 -71.10 -12.73 21.87
C LEU A 6 -70.66 -14.16 22.20
N ILE A 7 -70.99 -15.12 21.34
CA ILE A 7 -70.43 -16.46 21.35
C ILE A 7 -69.19 -16.44 20.46
N PHE A 8 -68.02 -16.75 21.04
CA PHE A 8 -66.76 -16.89 20.30
C PHE A 8 -66.59 -18.36 19.89
N ILE A 9 -66.71 -18.67 18.60
CA ILE A 9 -66.40 -19.99 18.04
C ILE A 9 -64.94 -19.94 17.56
N SER A 10 -64.08 -20.68 18.23
CA SER A 10 -62.69 -20.89 17.78
C SER A 10 -62.67 -21.95 16.70
N PHE A 11 -62.18 -21.59 15.51
CA PHE A 11 -61.94 -22.52 14.40
C PHE A 11 -60.48 -22.97 14.48
N PHE A 12 -60.23 -24.21 14.91
CA PHE A 12 -58.88 -24.77 14.95
C PHE A 12 -58.56 -25.39 13.58
N SER A 13 -57.84 -24.65 12.74
CA SER A 13 -57.34 -25.16 11.46
C SER A 13 -56.07 -25.97 11.71
N ILE A 14 -56.09 -27.27 11.43
CA ILE A 14 -54.90 -28.12 11.42
C ILE A 14 -54.11 -27.80 10.15
N ILE A 15 -53.00 -27.07 10.29
CA ILE A 15 -52.03 -26.86 9.20
C ILE A 15 -51.08 -28.06 9.22
N SER A 16 -51.14 -28.89 8.18
CA SER A 16 -50.12 -29.90 7.92
C SER A 16 -48.82 -29.19 7.53
N LEU A 17 -47.76 -29.38 8.31
CA LEU A 17 -46.43 -28.86 8.02
C LEU A 17 -45.81 -29.67 6.88
N VAL A 18 -45.74 -29.09 5.68
CA VAL A 18 -44.90 -29.62 4.60
C VAL A 18 -43.49 -29.09 4.84
N TYR A 19 -42.55 -29.99 5.15
CA TYR A 19 -41.13 -29.66 5.10
C TYR A 19 -40.71 -29.62 3.63
N ALA A 20 -40.51 -28.42 3.09
CA ALA A 20 -39.62 -28.26 1.95
C ALA A 20 -38.20 -28.49 2.48
N ASP A 21 -37.45 -29.37 1.82
CA ASP A 21 -36.03 -29.50 2.07
C ASP A 21 -35.40 -28.12 1.78
N ASN A 22 -34.79 -27.52 2.79
CA ASN A 22 -34.15 -26.23 2.62
C ASN A 22 -32.92 -26.48 1.76
N ASP A 23 -33.05 -26.29 0.45
CA ASP A 23 -31.91 -26.17 -0.44
C ASP A 23 -30.99 -25.13 0.20
N ILE A 24 -29.87 -25.61 0.75
CA ILE A 24 -28.79 -24.79 1.26
C ILE A 24 -28.29 -24.04 0.04
N THR A 25 -28.82 -22.83 -0.16
CA THR A 25 -28.30 -21.90 -1.15
C THR A 25 -26.92 -21.54 -0.62
N GLN A 26 -25.92 -22.29 -1.09
CA GLN A 26 -24.52 -21.93 -0.93
C GLN A 26 -24.38 -20.57 -1.62
N GLN A 27 -24.44 -19.51 -0.83
CA GLN A 27 -24.00 -18.20 -1.25
C GLN A 27 -22.50 -18.34 -1.49
N LEU A 28 -22.14 -18.66 -2.73
CA LEU A 28 -20.76 -18.70 -3.16
C LEU A 28 -20.19 -17.31 -2.92
N ASP A 29 -19.09 -17.25 -2.17
CA ASP A 29 -18.31 -16.01 -2.08
C ASP A 29 -18.00 -15.54 -3.50
N GLU A 30 -18.34 -14.29 -3.79
CA GLU A 30 -18.05 -13.67 -5.08
C GLU A 30 -16.54 -13.75 -5.34
N MET A 31 -16.15 -14.58 -6.32
CA MET A 31 -14.76 -14.72 -6.71
C MET A 31 -14.47 -13.76 -7.85
N ILE A 32 -14.00 -12.57 -7.51
CA ILE A 32 -13.44 -11.65 -8.51
C ILE A 32 -12.12 -12.26 -9.01
N VAL A 33 -12.06 -12.57 -10.31
CA VAL A 33 -10.89 -13.13 -10.97
C VAL A 33 -10.08 -11.97 -11.54
N TYR A 34 -9.01 -11.61 -10.84
CA TYR A 34 -8.06 -10.60 -11.28
C TYR A 34 -7.12 -11.17 -12.35
N GLY A 35 -6.71 -10.35 -13.31
CA GLY A 35 -5.68 -10.72 -14.30
C GLY A 35 -4.28 -10.88 -13.69
N SER A 36 -4.08 -10.30 -12.49
CA SER A 36 -2.91 -10.55 -11.65
C SER A 36 -3.07 -11.88 -10.90
N GLY A 37 -2.02 -12.70 -10.84
CA GLY A 37 -2.04 -14.04 -10.23
C GLY A 37 -2.32 -14.11 -8.71
N ILE A 38 -2.73 -13.00 -8.09
CA ILE A 38 -3.05 -12.85 -6.68
C ILE A 38 -4.58 -12.84 -6.52
N LYS A 39 -5.13 -13.94 -6.00
CA LYS A 39 -6.56 -14.05 -5.69
C LYS A 39 -6.88 -13.30 -4.39
N HIS A 40 -7.94 -12.49 -4.39
CA HIS A 40 -8.49 -11.79 -3.23
C HIS A 40 -9.22 -12.71 -2.25
N SER A 41 -8.51 -13.71 -1.70
CA SER A 41 -9.00 -14.45 -0.53
C SER A 41 -7.86 -14.53 0.48
N SER A 42 -7.77 -13.49 1.31
CA SER A 42 -6.97 -13.49 2.54
C SER A 42 -7.39 -14.63 3.49
N ALA A 43 -8.55 -15.26 3.26
CA ALA A 43 -9.09 -16.30 4.14
C ALA A 43 -8.51 -17.71 3.93
N LYS A 44 -7.68 -18.01 2.89
CA LYS A 44 -7.16 -19.39 2.70
C LYS A 44 -5.94 -19.57 1.78
N SER A 45 -5.09 -18.56 1.62
CA SER A 45 -3.87 -18.72 0.82
C SER A 45 -2.70 -19.17 1.68
N ALA A 46 -2.25 -20.42 1.55
CA ALA A 46 -0.99 -20.93 2.11
C ALA A 46 0.27 -20.28 1.48
N LYS A 47 0.08 -19.29 0.59
CA LYS A 47 1.16 -18.56 -0.07
C LYS A 47 1.64 -17.45 0.87
N PRO A 48 2.96 -17.24 1.02
CA PRO A 48 3.53 -16.21 1.91
C PRO A 48 3.35 -14.81 1.30
N THR A 49 2.11 -14.36 1.16
CA THR A 49 1.72 -13.05 0.59
C THR A 49 1.32 -12.09 1.70
N THR A 50 1.68 -10.82 1.54
CA THR A 50 1.14 -9.72 2.35
C THR A 50 0.36 -8.83 1.39
N VAL A 51 -0.83 -8.41 1.79
CA VAL A 51 -1.68 -7.52 1.00
C VAL A 51 -2.02 -6.34 1.88
N LEU A 52 -1.66 -5.14 1.45
CA LEU A 52 -1.91 -3.89 2.15
C LEU A 52 -2.86 -3.04 1.31
N SER A 53 -4.05 -2.72 1.82
CA SER A 53 -5.08 -1.97 1.07
C SER A 53 -5.97 -1.13 1.97
N GLY A 54 -6.78 -0.25 1.36
CA GLY A 54 -7.78 0.55 2.07
C GLY A 54 -7.16 1.42 3.17
N ASP A 55 -7.81 1.46 4.33
CA ASP A 55 -7.36 2.30 5.44
C ASP A 55 -6.05 1.80 6.08
N GLU A 56 -5.75 0.50 5.99
CA GLU A 56 -4.47 -0.04 6.46
C GLU A 56 -3.31 0.51 5.62
N LEU A 57 -3.45 0.50 4.29
CA LEU A 57 -2.49 1.12 3.40
C LEU A 57 -2.36 2.60 3.70
N ARG A 58 -3.49 3.33 3.72
CA ARG A 58 -3.50 4.78 3.96
C ARG A 58 -2.78 5.16 5.24
N ASN A 59 -2.94 4.41 6.33
CA ASN A 59 -2.27 4.71 7.60
C ASN A 59 -0.76 4.42 7.60
N LYS A 60 -0.28 3.60 6.67
CA LYS A 60 1.12 3.19 6.55
C LYS A 60 1.86 3.84 5.39
N VAL A 61 1.17 4.57 4.50
CA VAL A 61 1.81 5.29 3.38
C VAL A 61 2.93 6.17 3.93
N GLY A 62 4.15 5.85 3.53
CA GLY A 62 5.35 6.65 3.74
C GLY A 62 5.75 7.39 2.47
N GLN A 63 6.89 8.07 2.52
CA GLN A 63 7.40 8.83 1.38
C GLN A 63 7.80 7.94 0.20
N THR A 64 8.29 6.74 0.49
CA THR A 64 8.73 5.80 -0.53
C THR A 64 7.98 4.47 -0.38
N ILE A 65 8.03 3.64 -1.42
CA ILE A 65 7.47 2.29 -1.33
C ILE A 65 8.24 1.43 -0.30
N GLY A 66 9.54 1.65 -0.13
CA GLY A 66 10.33 1.01 0.92
C GLY A 66 9.84 1.38 2.33
N ASP A 67 9.60 2.67 2.58
CA ASP A 67 9.15 3.16 3.89
C ASP A 67 7.72 2.73 4.19
N THR A 68 6.84 2.75 3.19
CA THR A 68 5.45 2.28 3.31
C THR A 68 5.38 0.84 3.79
N LEU A 69 6.33 0.00 3.38
CA LEU A 69 6.39 -1.42 3.74
C LEU A 69 7.34 -1.72 4.91
N SER A 70 8.05 -0.72 5.44
CA SER A 70 9.08 -0.94 6.47
C SER A 70 8.56 -1.55 7.78
N ASN A 71 7.26 -1.37 8.05
CA ASN A 71 6.58 -1.92 9.23
C ASN A 71 6.00 -3.32 8.98
N GLU A 72 6.15 -3.87 7.77
CA GLU A 72 5.70 -5.22 7.45
C GLU A 72 6.74 -6.27 7.86
N LEU A 73 6.25 -7.44 8.27
CA LEU A 73 7.11 -8.50 8.80
C LEU A 73 8.18 -8.96 7.80
N GLY A 74 9.44 -8.80 8.19
CA GLY A 74 10.60 -9.20 7.40
C GLY A 74 10.88 -8.30 6.19
N ILE A 75 10.29 -7.09 6.18
CA ILE A 75 10.56 -6.04 5.21
C ILE A 75 11.23 -4.88 5.96
N THR A 76 12.24 -4.29 5.33
CA THR A 76 12.91 -3.07 5.80
C THR A 76 13.08 -2.13 4.60
N SER A 77 13.41 -0.87 4.83
CA SER A 77 13.67 0.10 3.76
C SER A 77 15.17 0.28 3.57
N GLN A 78 15.67 0.17 2.34
CA GLN A 78 16.98 0.66 1.95
C GLN A 78 16.79 2.05 1.34
N SER A 79 17.07 3.07 2.12
CA SER A 79 16.87 4.47 1.76
C SER A 79 18.21 5.18 1.52
N PHE A 80 18.16 6.19 0.64
CA PHE A 80 19.26 7.12 0.38
C PHE A 80 18.79 8.57 0.60
N GLY A 81 17.94 8.77 1.62
CA GLY A 81 17.28 10.04 1.91
C GLY A 81 15.75 9.93 1.81
N ALA A 82 15.07 10.99 2.20
CA ALA A 82 13.60 11.04 2.27
C ALA A 82 12.90 10.80 0.91
N GLY A 83 13.56 11.10 -0.21
CA GLY A 83 13.02 10.90 -1.55
C GLY A 83 13.25 9.51 -2.16
N VAL A 84 14.08 8.67 -1.54
CA VAL A 84 14.53 7.41 -2.14
C VAL A 84 14.49 6.29 -1.11
N GLY A 85 13.79 5.20 -1.44
CA GLY A 85 13.61 4.07 -0.54
C GLY A 85 13.05 2.84 -1.24
N SER A 86 13.88 1.80 -1.30
CA SER A 86 13.55 0.51 -1.90
C SER A 86 13.29 -0.56 -0.83
N PRO A 87 12.32 -1.46 -1.04
CA PRO A 87 12.00 -2.51 -0.07
C PRO A 87 13.09 -3.58 -0.06
N VAL A 88 13.52 -3.94 1.15
CA VAL A 88 14.45 -5.04 1.42
C VAL A 88 13.67 -6.16 2.10
N ILE A 89 13.57 -7.31 1.44
CA ILE A 89 12.79 -8.45 1.94
C ILE A 89 13.76 -9.52 2.42
N ARG A 90 13.77 -9.80 3.73
CA ARG A 90 14.68 -10.79 4.35
C ARG A 90 16.15 -10.59 3.96
N GLY A 91 16.59 -9.34 3.96
CA GLY A 91 17.97 -8.94 3.60
C GLY A 91 18.29 -8.98 2.11
N GLN A 92 17.31 -9.25 1.23
CA GLN A 92 17.48 -9.17 -0.22
C GLN A 92 16.99 -7.81 -0.73
N ALA A 93 17.73 -7.22 -1.68
CA ALA A 93 17.44 -5.90 -2.26
C ALA A 93 17.86 -5.85 -3.75
N GLY A 94 17.60 -4.70 -4.40
CA GLY A 94 17.98 -4.45 -5.78
C GLY A 94 17.37 -5.46 -6.75
N PRO A 95 18.13 -6.09 -7.67
CA PRO A 95 17.56 -7.01 -8.67
C PRO A 95 16.86 -8.24 -8.09
N ARG A 96 17.09 -8.54 -6.80
CA ARG A 96 16.50 -9.69 -6.09
C ARG A 96 15.13 -9.39 -5.51
N VAL A 97 14.76 -8.12 -5.35
CA VAL A 97 13.42 -7.67 -4.96
C VAL A 97 12.87 -6.76 -6.04
N ARG A 98 11.89 -7.23 -6.80
CA ARG A 98 11.35 -6.47 -7.92
C ARG A 98 10.15 -5.62 -7.48
N VAL A 99 10.22 -4.33 -7.73
CA VAL A 99 9.08 -3.41 -7.62
C VAL A 99 8.36 -3.34 -8.96
N MET A 100 7.04 -3.38 -8.91
CA MET A 100 6.15 -3.47 -10.08
C MET A 100 4.95 -2.56 -9.88
N GLN A 101 4.36 -2.13 -10.99
CA GLN A 101 3.13 -1.36 -11.01
C GLN A 101 2.10 -2.10 -11.86
N ASN A 102 0.94 -2.42 -11.29
CA ASN A 102 -0.13 -3.16 -11.97
C ASN A 102 0.37 -4.44 -12.66
N SER A 103 1.24 -5.20 -11.98
CA SER A 103 1.87 -6.43 -12.49
C SER A 103 2.82 -6.23 -13.67
N LEU A 104 3.17 -4.99 -14.02
CA LEU A 104 4.18 -4.66 -15.01
C LEU A 104 5.47 -4.25 -14.31
N GLY A 105 6.61 -4.60 -14.92
CA GLY A 105 7.92 -4.20 -14.41
C GLY A 105 8.01 -2.67 -14.41
N ASN A 106 8.53 -2.11 -13.32
CA ASN A 106 8.79 -0.68 -13.26
C ASN A 106 9.99 -0.35 -14.16
N ASN A 107 9.83 0.57 -15.11
CA ASN A 107 10.89 0.96 -16.05
C ASN A 107 11.79 2.05 -15.47
N ASP A 108 12.20 1.87 -14.21
CA ASP A 108 13.12 2.76 -13.50
C ASP A 108 14.53 2.15 -13.42
N VAL A 109 15.44 2.87 -12.76
CA VAL A 109 16.82 2.43 -12.51
C VAL A 109 17.09 2.11 -11.03
N SER A 110 16.03 2.03 -10.19
CA SER A 110 16.12 1.72 -8.75
C SER A 110 16.71 0.34 -8.46
N SER A 111 16.59 -0.59 -9.41
CA SER A 111 17.20 -1.92 -9.29
C SER A 111 18.71 -1.93 -9.49
N LEU A 112 19.29 -0.90 -10.11
CA LEU A 112 20.73 -0.81 -10.36
C LEU A 112 21.46 -0.24 -9.14
N SER A 113 20.87 0.76 -8.50
CA SER A 113 21.47 1.44 -7.36
C SER A 113 20.38 2.00 -6.42
N PRO A 114 20.57 1.93 -5.10
CA PRO A 114 19.58 2.35 -4.11
C PRO A 114 19.45 3.88 -3.97
N ASP A 115 20.22 4.67 -4.72
CA ASP A 115 20.14 6.13 -4.79
C ASP A 115 19.11 6.61 -5.84
N HIS A 116 18.48 5.69 -6.57
CA HIS A 116 17.43 6.00 -7.52
C HIS A 116 16.06 5.69 -6.95
N ALA A 117 15.17 6.68 -6.98
CA ALA A 117 13.78 6.51 -6.58
C ALA A 117 13.08 5.44 -7.43
N ASN A 118 12.20 4.68 -6.80
CA ASN A 118 11.29 3.79 -7.50
C ASN A 118 10.27 4.64 -8.26
N GLY A 119 9.96 4.26 -9.50
CA GLY A 119 8.96 4.94 -10.34
C GLY A 119 7.49 4.75 -9.91
N VAL A 120 7.23 4.23 -8.71
CA VAL A 120 5.89 4.04 -8.15
C VAL A 120 5.72 4.90 -6.89
N ASP A 121 4.53 5.49 -6.72
CA ASP A 121 4.19 6.22 -5.50
C ASP A 121 3.04 5.52 -4.75
N PRO A 122 3.22 5.20 -3.46
CA PRO A 122 2.19 4.56 -2.65
C PRO A 122 0.97 5.46 -2.34
N ILE A 123 1.04 6.79 -2.50
CA ILE A 123 -0.06 7.70 -2.14
C ILE A 123 -1.30 7.55 -3.04
N ILE A 124 -1.08 7.15 -4.29
CA ILE A 124 -2.16 6.88 -5.27
C ILE A 124 -2.47 5.38 -5.38
N ALA A 125 -1.82 4.54 -4.58
CA ALA A 125 -2.05 3.11 -4.62
C ALA A 125 -3.38 2.75 -3.94
N GLU A 126 -4.14 1.87 -4.57
CA GLU A 126 -5.30 1.23 -3.95
C GLU A 126 -4.89 0.02 -3.11
N ARG A 127 -3.81 -0.65 -3.52
CA ARG A 127 -3.29 -1.85 -2.89
C ARG A 127 -1.80 -2.03 -3.17
N VAL A 128 -1.09 -2.61 -2.22
CA VAL A 128 0.28 -3.10 -2.38
C VAL A 128 0.32 -4.59 -2.03
N ASP A 129 0.74 -5.40 -2.99
CA ASP A 129 0.86 -6.84 -2.84
C ASP A 129 2.35 -7.24 -2.74
N VAL A 130 2.72 -7.94 -1.67
CA VAL A 130 4.08 -8.46 -1.47
C VAL A 130 4.09 -9.97 -1.57
N LEU A 131 4.76 -10.48 -2.60
CA LEU A 131 4.94 -11.92 -2.86
C LEU A 131 6.35 -12.35 -2.49
N ARG A 132 6.49 -13.53 -1.90
CA ARG A 132 7.78 -14.07 -1.43
C ARG A 132 7.98 -15.51 -1.90
N GLY A 133 9.23 -15.87 -2.17
CA GLY A 133 9.59 -17.25 -2.52
C GLY A 133 8.97 -17.74 -3.84
N PRO A 134 8.52 -19.00 -3.96
CA PRO A 134 8.14 -19.60 -5.24
C PRO A 134 7.01 -18.90 -6.01
N SER A 135 6.17 -18.10 -5.35
CA SER A 135 5.09 -17.37 -6.01
C SER A 135 5.59 -16.27 -6.95
N THR A 136 6.85 -15.83 -6.81
CA THR A 136 7.43 -14.80 -7.69
C THR A 136 7.66 -15.30 -9.11
N LEU A 137 7.71 -16.61 -9.33
CA LEU A 137 7.87 -17.23 -10.66
C LEU A 137 6.79 -16.83 -11.67
N LEU A 138 5.59 -16.47 -11.19
CA LEU A 138 4.49 -15.99 -12.05
C LEU A 138 4.83 -14.67 -12.77
N TYR A 139 5.81 -13.92 -12.26
CA TYR A 139 6.20 -12.60 -12.76
C TYR A 139 7.63 -12.61 -13.33
N GLY A 140 8.17 -13.80 -13.59
CA GLY A 140 9.46 -14.01 -14.23
C GLY A 140 10.60 -14.37 -13.26
N ASN A 141 11.79 -14.48 -13.83
CA ASN A 141 13.02 -14.82 -13.11
C ASN A 141 13.65 -13.60 -12.44
N GLY A 142 14.51 -13.85 -11.44
CA GLY A 142 15.38 -12.84 -10.81
C GLY A 142 14.89 -12.30 -9.46
N ALA A 143 13.58 -12.29 -9.21
CA ALA A 143 12.97 -11.78 -7.97
C ALA A 143 12.97 -12.83 -6.84
N ILE A 144 14.15 -13.36 -6.48
CA ILE A 144 14.30 -14.42 -5.48
C ILE A 144 13.93 -13.98 -4.06
N GLY A 145 14.18 -12.70 -3.72
CA GLY A 145 13.84 -12.11 -2.44
C GLY A 145 12.35 -11.81 -2.30
N GLY A 146 11.73 -11.38 -3.40
CA GLY A 146 10.29 -11.11 -3.44
C GLY A 146 9.90 -10.16 -4.55
N ILE A 147 8.60 -9.92 -4.65
CA ILE A 147 8.01 -8.92 -5.52
C ILE A 147 7.13 -8.01 -4.68
N VAL A 148 7.21 -6.72 -4.96
CA VAL A 148 6.29 -5.70 -4.45
C VAL A 148 5.53 -5.14 -5.63
N ASN A 149 4.23 -5.38 -5.68
CA ASN A 149 3.36 -4.93 -6.75
C ASN A 149 2.42 -3.85 -6.22
N VAL A 150 2.57 -2.63 -6.74
CA VAL A 150 1.72 -1.49 -6.43
C VAL A 150 0.58 -1.45 -7.44
N ILE A 151 -0.66 -1.48 -6.95
CA ILE A 151 -1.87 -1.45 -7.76
C ILE A 151 -2.55 -0.10 -7.55
N ASP A 152 -2.75 0.65 -8.62
CA ASP A 152 -3.35 1.99 -8.62
C ASP A 152 -4.70 2.06 -9.34
N ASN A 153 -5.12 0.97 -9.99
CA ASN A 153 -6.38 0.86 -10.74
C ASN A 153 -6.51 1.92 -11.88
N ARG A 154 -5.37 2.34 -12.45
CA ARG A 154 -5.32 3.31 -13.56
C ARG A 154 -6.00 2.81 -14.83
N ILE A 155 -6.08 1.49 -14.99
CA ILE A 155 -6.97 0.84 -15.95
C ILE A 155 -8.09 0.18 -15.13
N PRO A 156 -9.31 0.74 -15.11
CA PRO A 156 -10.42 0.17 -14.36
C PRO A 156 -10.72 -1.26 -14.82
N GLU A 157 -10.65 -2.21 -13.89
CA GLU A 157 -11.01 -3.61 -14.17
C GLU A 157 -12.53 -3.82 -14.17
N VAL A 158 -13.25 -2.99 -13.43
CA VAL A 158 -14.72 -2.98 -13.33
C VAL A 158 -15.25 -1.59 -13.63
N VAL A 159 -16.42 -1.52 -14.24
CA VAL A 159 -17.11 -0.24 -14.48
C VAL A 159 -17.67 0.23 -13.14
N PRO A 160 -17.29 1.42 -12.62
CA PRO A 160 -17.84 1.92 -11.37
C PRO A 160 -19.36 2.08 -11.44
N ASP A 161 -20.06 1.76 -10.36
CA ASP A 161 -21.54 1.91 -10.27
C ASP A 161 -22.00 3.36 -10.40
N LYS A 162 -21.09 4.30 -10.13
CA LYS A 162 -21.35 5.74 -10.16
C LYS A 162 -20.82 6.35 -11.45
N LEU A 163 -21.62 7.25 -12.03
CA LEU A 163 -21.21 8.05 -13.18
C LEU A 163 -19.97 8.91 -12.86
N ILE A 164 -19.87 9.40 -11.63
CA ILE A 164 -18.74 10.17 -11.12
C ILE A 164 -18.51 9.85 -9.65
N GLY A 165 -17.24 9.65 -9.30
CA GLY A 165 -16.71 9.44 -7.98
C GLY A 165 -15.32 10.04 -7.88
N GLY A 166 -14.83 10.18 -6.66
CA GLY A 166 -13.50 10.69 -6.45
C GLY A 166 -13.08 10.64 -4.99
N ALA A 167 -11.80 10.85 -4.77
CA ALA A 167 -11.17 10.93 -3.47
C ALA A 167 -10.09 12.00 -3.50
N GLY A 168 -9.82 12.59 -2.34
CA GLY A 168 -8.73 13.52 -2.15
C GLY A 168 -8.06 13.27 -0.81
N GLU A 169 -6.74 13.40 -0.79
CA GLU A 169 -5.93 13.22 0.41
C GLU A 169 -4.92 14.35 0.51
N GLN A 170 -4.75 14.88 1.72
CA GLN A 170 -3.76 15.89 2.05
C GLN A 170 -2.99 15.42 3.29
N ARG A 171 -1.66 15.50 3.26
CA ARG A 171 -0.79 15.13 4.37
C ARG A 171 0.21 16.23 4.65
N TYR A 172 0.56 16.38 5.92
CA TYR A 172 1.59 17.30 6.38
C TYR A 172 2.51 16.58 7.37
N ASP A 173 3.81 16.76 7.21
CA ASP A 173 4.82 16.27 8.15
C ASP A 173 5.62 17.44 8.71
N SER A 174 5.64 17.61 10.03
CA SER A 174 6.35 18.71 10.68
C SER A 174 7.86 18.51 10.78
N ALA A 175 8.35 17.27 10.74
CA ALA A 175 9.77 16.98 10.82
C ALA A 175 10.49 17.35 9.52
N SER A 176 9.88 17.08 8.36
CA SER A 176 10.42 17.45 7.05
C SER A 176 9.78 18.70 6.44
N ASN A 177 8.82 19.31 7.14
CA ASN A 177 7.96 20.37 6.60
C ASN A 177 7.38 19.97 5.23
N GLU A 178 6.92 18.71 5.13
CA GLU A 178 6.33 18.13 3.92
C GLU A 178 4.88 18.57 3.77
N SER A 179 4.48 18.81 2.53
CA SER A 179 3.09 18.87 2.10
C SER A 179 2.87 17.93 0.92
N SER A 180 1.99 16.94 1.12
CA SER A 180 1.59 15.97 0.09
C SER A 180 0.11 16.08 -0.20
N SER A 181 -0.26 16.04 -1.48
CA SER A 181 -1.65 16.08 -1.95
C SER A 181 -1.87 15.02 -3.01
N ALA A 182 -2.97 14.28 -2.95
CA ALA A 182 -3.37 13.33 -3.98
C ALA A 182 -4.86 13.52 -4.29
N LEU A 183 -5.20 13.40 -5.57
CA LEU A 183 -6.58 13.48 -6.06
C LEU A 183 -6.83 12.32 -7.01
N LYS A 184 -8.02 11.72 -6.89
CA LYS A 184 -8.52 10.68 -7.78
C LYS A 184 -9.93 11.05 -8.23
N LEU A 185 -10.20 10.89 -9.52
CA LEU A 185 -11.51 10.98 -10.14
C LEU A 185 -11.73 9.71 -10.96
N GLU A 186 -12.86 9.07 -10.74
CA GLU A 186 -13.22 7.83 -11.43
C GLU A 186 -14.71 7.81 -11.70
N GLY A 187 -15.13 7.03 -12.69
CA GLY A 187 -16.53 6.89 -13.01
C GLY A 187 -16.74 6.02 -14.21
N GLY A 188 -18.00 5.65 -14.43
CA GLY A 188 -18.34 4.82 -15.57
C GLY A 188 -19.83 4.71 -15.77
N LYS A 189 -20.18 4.20 -16.95
CA LYS A 189 -21.55 3.81 -17.29
C LYS A 189 -21.51 2.78 -18.42
N ASN A 190 -22.34 1.75 -18.29
CA ASN A 190 -22.43 0.64 -19.25
C ASN A 190 -21.07 -0.05 -19.44
N ASN A 191 -20.43 0.13 -20.59
CA ASN A 191 -19.16 -0.50 -20.95
C ASN A 191 -18.00 0.50 -21.01
N PHE A 192 -18.19 1.70 -20.44
CA PHE A 192 -17.18 2.74 -20.39
C PHE A 192 -16.82 3.07 -18.95
N ALA A 193 -15.52 3.06 -18.65
CA ALA A 193 -14.97 3.48 -17.37
C ALA A 193 -13.80 4.44 -17.62
N TYR A 194 -13.62 5.39 -16.73
CA TYR A 194 -12.50 6.32 -16.73
C TYR A 194 -11.91 6.42 -15.32
N HIS A 195 -10.61 6.69 -15.28
CA HIS A 195 -9.84 6.95 -14.07
C HIS A 195 -8.83 8.05 -14.38
N VAL A 196 -8.74 9.04 -13.50
CA VAL A 196 -7.78 10.13 -13.55
C VAL A 196 -7.27 10.36 -12.15
N ASP A 197 -5.99 10.17 -11.93
CA ASP A 197 -5.31 10.41 -10.67
C ASP A 197 -4.16 11.40 -10.84
N GLY A 198 -3.76 12.02 -9.73
CA GLY A 198 -2.57 12.83 -9.67
C GLY A 198 -2.17 13.09 -8.23
N PHE A 199 -0.87 13.29 -8.02
CA PHE A 199 -0.34 13.65 -6.72
C PHE A 199 0.76 14.68 -6.88
N TYR A 200 1.01 15.42 -5.79
CA TYR A 200 2.08 16.38 -5.68
C TYR A 200 2.63 16.32 -4.26
N ARG A 201 3.96 16.31 -4.15
CA ARG A 201 4.68 16.30 -2.88
C ARG A 201 5.82 17.29 -2.94
N ASP A 202 5.92 18.11 -1.90
CA ASP A 202 7.06 18.99 -1.64
C ASP A 202 7.53 18.77 -0.20
N GLN A 203 8.84 18.68 0.00
CA GLN A 203 9.43 18.41 1.31
C GLN A 203 10.82 19.03 1.44
N ASN A 204 11.20 19.38 2.67
CA ASN A 204 12.53 19.88 2.99
C ASN A 204 13.37 18.77 3.63
N ASN A 205 14.54 19.15 4.15
CA ASN A 205 15.37 18.26 4.96
C ASN A 205 14.60 17.81 6.21
N THR A 206 14.77 16.55 6.59
CA THR A 206 14.10 15.98 7.76
C THR A 206 14.84 16.39 9.03
N HIS A 207 14.19 17.10 9.93
CA HIS A 207 14.79 17.52 11.19
C HIS A 207 15.01 16.31 12.13
N ILE A 208 16.19 16.24 12.74
CA ILE A 208 16.58 15.25 13.75
C ILE A 208 16.96 15.95 15.06
N GLY A 209 16.72 15.28 16.18
CA GLY A 209 17.16 15.78 17.48
C GLY A 209 18.67 15.59 17.65
N GLY A 210 19.46 16.63 17.40
CA GLY A 210 20.92 16.64 17.60
C GLY A 210 21.73 16.54 16.31
N LEU A 211 22.99 16.12 16.42
CA LEU A 211 23.91 16.06 15.27
C LEU A 211 23.80 14.72 14.53
N ALA A 212 23.85 14.76 13.20
CA ALA A 212 23.86 13.54 12.38
C ALA A 212 25.20 12.77 12.47
N ILE A 213 26.31 13.47 12.71
CA ILE A 213 27.63 12.87 13.02
C ILE A 213 28.05 13.22 14.44
N ASP A 214 28.55 12.22 15.16
CA ASP A 214 29.39 12.44 16.33
C ASP A 214 30.77 12.94 15.86
N GLU A 215 30.97 14.26 15.92
CA GLU A 215 32.22 14.88 15.49
C GLU A 215 33.43 14.37 16.28
N ALA A 216 33.27 14.03 17.56
CA ALA A 216 34.37 13.55 18.39
C ALA A 216 34.79 12.14 17.99
N ALA A 217 33.84 11.28 17.61
CA ALA A 217 34.13 9.98 17.03
C ALA A 217 34.74 10.10 15.62
N ALA A 218 34.19 10.98 14.77
CA ALA A 218 34.68 11.20 13.41
C ALA A 218 36.14 11.66 13.39
N ARG A 219 36.49 12.67 14.21
CA ARG A 219 37.86 13.19 14.33
C ARG A 219 38.88 12.18 14.87
N LYS A 220 38.43 11.20 15.66
CA LYS A 220 39.30 10.09 16.12
C LYS A 220 39.61 9.10 15.00
N HIS A 221 38.69 8.92 14.06
CA HIS A 221 38.82 7.94 12.99
C HIS A 221 39.52 8.53 11.75
N ASP A 222 39.25 9.80 11.45
CA ASP A 222 39.91 10.55 10.38
C ASP A 222 40.51 11.85 10.94
N PRO A 223 41.84 11.87 11.18
CA PRO A 223 42.53 13.04 11.71
C PRO A 223 42.50 14.27 10.80
N SER A 224 42.16 14.12 9.51
CA SER A 224 42.01 15.27 8.59
C SER A 224 40.90 16.23 9.02
N PHE A 225 39.90 15.71 9.74
CA PHE A 225 38.80 16.49 10.33
C PHE A 225 39.22 17.38 11.51
N ASN A 226 40.44 17.23 12.04
CA ASN A 226 40.98 18.14 13.06
C ASN A 226 41.42 19.49 12.49
N ALA A 227 41.57 19.59 11.16
CA ALA A 227 41.85 20.85 10.48
C ALA A 227 40.61 21.75 10.34
N LEU A 228 39.42 21.20 10.59
CA LEU A 228 38.13 21.90 10.56
C LEU A 228 37.74 22.31 11.98
N ALA A 229 37.17 23.51 12.15
CA ALA A 229 36.69 23.95 13.45
C ALA A 229 35.52 23.06 13.95
N PRO A 230 35.27 22.98 15.26
CA PRO A 230 34.03 22.41 15.81
C PRO A 230 32.79 23.03 15.12
N GLY A 231 31.90 22.20 14.55
CA GLY A 231 30.75 22.66 13.77
C GLY A 231 30.98 22.87 12.27
N GLU A 232 32.21 22.75 11.75
CA GLU A 232 32.50 22.87 10.30
C GLU A 232 32.46 21.53 9.55
N LEU A 233 32.27 20.41 10.25
CA LEU A 233 31.99 19.14 9.59
C LEU A 233 30.60 19.24 8.95
N ILE A 234 30.55 19.40 7.63
CA ILE A 234 29.32 19.44 6.85
C ILE A 234 28.67 18.05 6.87
N ASN A 235 27.87 17.82 7.91
CA ASN A 235 26.58 17.12 7.84
C ASN A 235 25.67 17.47 9.04
N THR A 236 25.74 18.74 9.45
CA THR A 236 24.61 19.59 9.85
C THR A 236 23.78 19.19 11.07
N ASP A 237 24.04 19.93 12.15
CA ASP A 237 23.05 20.59 13.00
C ASP A 237 21.58 20.25 12.69
N GLY A 238 21.08 19.16 13.27
CA GLY A 238 19.65 18.94 13.41
C GLY A 238 18.89 18.47 12.17
N PHE A 239 19.51 18.00 11.07
CA PHE A 239 18.73 17.45 9.94
C PHE A 239 19.41 16.36 9.09
N ILE A 240 18.60 15.55 8.42
CA ILE A 240 18.96 14.61 7.34
C ILE A 240 18.54 15.24 5.99
N GLY A 241 19.47 15.27 5.04
CA GLY A 241 19.24 15.84 3.71
C GLY A 241 18.15 15.13 2.92
N ASN A 242 17.32 15.92 2.25
CA ASN A 242 16.53 15.52 1.09
C ASN A 242 17.45 15.69 -0.14
N SER A 243 18.04 14.60 -0.62
CA SER A 243 18.86 14.57 -1.84
C SER A 243 18.29 13.60 -2.86
#